data_AF-A3K0C7-F1
#
_entry.id   AF-A3K0C7-F1
#
_cell.length_a   1.000
_cell.length_b   1.000
_cell.length_c   1.000
_cell.angle_alpha   90.00
_cell.angle_beta   90.00
_cell.angle_gamma   90.00
#
_symmetry.space_group_name_H-M   'P 1'
#
loop_
_entity.id
_entity.type
_entity.pdbx_description
1 polymer ?
#
loop_
_entity_poly.entity_id
_entity_poly.type
_entity_poly.pdbx_seq_one_letter_code
_entity_poly.pdbx_strand_id
1 'polypeptide(L)'
;MPALAAPRQIRTAGVLYLVIIASGLTAELALRGPALAAGAESLASHLANIRLSLLADVVMLLADIVLALVFFTLLRPVSEGLARAALVFRLGQAALIGTSLVALSAVPQLVEDGRPDLALTFATLHANGYDIGLILFGVNAMVMAKLVCLSRVAPMVLPAGLMLTGLIYIAGGITRLAAPDLNALMQPAYLVCIVTEIGFCLWLLIAGRL
;
A
#
# COMPACT_ATOMS: atom_id res chain seq x y z
N MET A 1 -24.68 6.87 22.37
CA MET A 1 -23.30 7.14 21.93
C MET A 1 -22.70 5.81 21.50
N PRO A 2 -22.14 5.67 20.29
CA PRO A 2 -21.45 4.43 19.93
C PRO A 2 -20.33 4.20 20.95
N ALA A 3 -20.17 2.94 21.39
CA ALA A 3 -19.12 2.58 22.34
C ALA A 3 -17.77 2.99 21.74
N LEU A 4 -17.05 3.90 22.40
CA LEU A 4 -15.69 4.27 22.03
C LEU A 4 -14.86 2.99 21.93
N ALA A 5 -14.18 2.78 20.81
CA ALA A 5 -13.36 1.58 20.66
C ALA A 5 -12.31 1.53 21.78
N ALA A 6 -11.93 0.32 22.20
CA ALA A 6 -10.91 0.17 23.23
C ALA A 6 -9.61 0.86 22.75
N PRO A 7 -8.97 1.74 23.54
CA PRO A 7 -7.77 2.47 23.13
C PRO A 7 -6.65 1.58 22.58
N ARG A 8 -6.62 0.31 23.03
CA ARG A 8 -5.71 -0.72 22.53
C ARG A 8 -5.90 -1.04 21.05
N GLN A 9 -7.14 -1.16 20.56
CA GLN A 9 -7.43 -1.51 19.16
C GLN A 9 -7.01 -0.39 18.19
N ILE A 10 -7.24 0.87 18.57
CA ILE A 10 -6.81 2.03 17.77
C ILE A 10 -5.29 2.07 17.67
N ARG A 11 -4.58 1.85 18.78
CA ARG A 11 -3.11 1.77 18.78
C ARG A 11 -2.60 0.57 17.98
N THR A 12 -3.25 -0.59 18.07
CA THR A 12 -2.95 -1.75 17.21
C THR A 12 -3.10 -1.38 15.74
N ALA A 13 -4.15 -0.65 15.36
CA ALA A 13 -4.31 -0.17 13.99
C ALA A 13 -3.13 0.73 13.58
N GLY A 14 -2.74 1.68 14.43
CA GLY A 14 -1.58 2.54 14.19
C GLY A 14 -0.26 1.77 14.03
N VAL A 15 0.00 0.77 14.89
CA VAL A 15 1.23 -0.06 14.80
C VAL A 15 1.24 -0.88 13.52
N LEU A 16 0.12 -1.51 13.16
CA LEU A 16 0.01 -2.26 11.91
C LEU A 16 0.22 -1.35 10.70
N TYR A 17 -0.35 -0.13 10.72
CA TYR A 17 -0.14 0.84 9.65
C TYR A 17 1.34 1.26 9.54
N LEU A 18 2.01 1.47 10.67
CA LEU A 18 3.44 1.77 10.69
C LEU A 18 4.27 0.63 10.09
N VAL A 19 3.95 -0.62 10.42
CA VAL A 19 4.60 -1.81 9.84
C VAL A 19 4.41 -1.85 8.33
N ILE A 20 3.20 -1.56 7.83
CA ILE A 20 2.91 -1.52 6.40
C ILE A 20 3.77 -0.46 5.69
N ILE A 21 3.75 0.78 6.19
CA ILE A 21 4.53 1.89 5.61
C ILE A 21 6.02 1.57 5.61
N ALA A 22 6.56 1.15 6.77
CA ALA A 22 7.98 0.86 6.90
C ALA A 22 8.43 -0.29 5.99
N SER A 23 7.63 -1.37 5.93
CA SER A 23 7.95 -2.55 5.12
C SER A 23 7.84 -2.24 3.62
N GLY A 24 6.76 -1.57 3.19
CA GLY A 24 6.53 -1.23 1.79
C GLY A 24 7.56 -0.23 1.25
N LEU A 25 7.85 0.85 1.99
CA LEU A 25 8.87 1.83 1.58
C LEU A 25 10.28 1.20 1.55
N THR A 26 10.60 0.33 2.50
CA THR A 26 11.89 -0.39 2.50
C THR A 26 11.97 -1.33 1.30
N ALA A 27 10.91 -2.10 1.02
CA ALA A 27 10.86 -3.03 -0.10
C ALA A 27 11.08 -2.31 -1.45
N GLU A 28 10.38 -1.19 -1.67
CA GLU A 28 10.46 -0.42 -2.91
C GLU A 28 11.74 0.44 -3.00
N LEU A 29 11.93 1.38 -2.07
CA LEU A 29 12.92 2.44 -2.22
C LEU A 29 14.34 2.02 -1.82
N ALA A 30 14.47 1.14 -0.82
CA ALA A 30 15.77 0.75 -0.29
C ALA A 30 16.30 -0.56 -0.90
N LEU A 31 15.40 -1.44 -1.36
CA LEU A 31 15.75 -2.79 -1.80
C LEU A 31 15.57 -2.98 -3.30
N ARG A 32 14.34 -3.19 -3.79
CA ARG A 32 14.11 -3.62 -5.18
C ARG A 32 14.27 -2.51 -6.20
N GLY A 33 13.87 -1.28 -5.90
CA GLY A 33 13.98 -0.14 -6.81
C GLY A 33 15.42 0.08 -7.31
N PRO A 34 16.41 0.26 -6.40
CA PRO A 34 17.81 0.39 -6.78
C PRO A 34 18.36 -0.84 -7.52
N ALA A 35 17.97 -2.05 -7.07
CA ALA A 35 18.40 -3.30 -7.69
C ALA A 35 17.94 -3.43 -9.16
N LEU A 36 16.69 -3.05 -9.44
CA LEU A 36 16.13 -3.10 -10.79
C LEU A 36 16.65 -1.94 -11.67
N ALA A 37 16.90 -0.77 -11.09
CA ALA A 37 17.46 0.38 -11.80
C ALA A 37 18.90 0.16 -12.26
N ALA A 38 19.65 -0.74 -11.62
CA ALA A 38 21.01 -1.10 -12.01
C ALA A 38 21.10 -1.89 -13.34
N GLY A 39 19.95 -2.35 -13.88
CA GLY A 39 19.84 -3.04 -15.15
C GLY A 39 20.11 -4.55 -15.10
N ALA A 40 19.82 -5.22 -16.22
CA ALA A 40 19.86 -6.68 -16.37
C ALA A 40 21.23 -7.28 -15.98
N GLU A 41 22.30 -6.66 -16.45
CA GLU A 41 23.68 -7.12 -16.25
C GLU A 41 24.12 -7.09 -14.78
N SER A 42 23.58 -6.15 -14.01
CA SER A 42 23.92 -5.94 -12.60
C SER A 42 23.01 -6.74 -11.65
N LEU A 43 21.89 -7.28 -12.13
CA LEU A 43 20.84 -7.85 -11.29
C LEU A 43 21.30 -9.06 -10.48
N ALA A 44 22.25 -9.86 -11.02
CA ALA A 44 22.86 -10.99 -10.31
C ALA A 44 23.53 -10.58 -8.99
N SER A 45 24.14 -9.40 -8.94
CA SER A 45 24.77 -8.87 -7.72
C SER A 45 23.78 -8.35 -6.68
N HIS A 46 22.50 -8.20 -7.05
CA HIS A 46 21.45 -7.62 -6.21
C HIS A 46 20.37 -8.62 -5.77
N LEU A 47 20.56 -9.93 -6.01
CA LEU A 47 19.56 -10.94 -5.69
C LEU A 47 19.16 -10.99 -4.20
N ALA A 48 20.09 -10.66 -3.29
CA ALA A 48 19.78 -10.54 -1.87
C ALA A 48 18.74 -9.44 -1.60
N ASN A 49 18.85 -8.29 -2.27
CA ASN A 49 17.90 -7.20 -2.12
C ASN A 49 16.51 -7.56 -2.66
N ILE A 50 16.45 -8.26 -3.80
CA ILE A 50 15.18 -8.77 -4.35
C ILE A 50 14.51 -9.77 -3.40
N ARG A 51 15.29 -10.67 -2.78
CA ARG A 51 14.76 -11.63 -1.80
C ARG A 51 14.27 -10.93 -0.53
N LEU A 52 15.02 -9.95 -0.03
CA LEU A 52 14.62 -9.17 1.13
C LEU A 52 13.39 -8.30 0.87
N SER A 53 13.25 -7.73 -0.33
CA SER A 53 12.05 -6.95 -0.69
C SER A 53 10.80 -7.83 -0.71
N LEU A 54 10.90 -9.04 -1.25
CA LEU A 54 9.81 -10.03 -1.22
C LEU A 54 9.36 -10.33 0.22
N LEU A 55 10.31 -10.56 1.13
CA LEU A 55 9.98 -10.82 2.55
C LEU A 55 9.32 -9.59 3.21
N ALA A 56 9.82 -8.39 2.91
CA ALA A 56 9.25 -7.15 3.41
C ALA A 56 7.81 -6.95 2.89
N ASP A 57 7.53 -7.21 1.61
CA ASP A 57 6.17 -7.14 1.07
C ASP A 57 5.24 -8.19 1.68
N VAL A 58 5.73 -9.39 2.00
CA VAL A 58 4.93 -10.41 2.69
C VAL A 58 4.54 -9.93 4.09
N VAL A 59 5.48 -9.33 4.83
CA VAL A 59 5.19 -8.71 6.14
C VAL A 59 4.18 -7.57 6.00
N MET A 60 4.39 -6.69 5.02
CA MET A 60 3.45 -5.62 4.68
C MET A 60 2.05 -6.15 4.42
N LEU A 61 1.93 -7.18 3.57
CA LEU A 61 0.66 -7.79 3.15
C LEU A 61 -0.10 -8.41 4.33
N LEU A 62 0.60 -9.16 5.17
CA LEU A 62 -0.01 -9.76 6.37
C LEU A 62 -0.49 -8.70 7.35
N ALA A 63 0.32 -7.65 7.58
CA ALA A 63 -0.08 -6.52 8.41
C ALA A 63 -1.30 -5.80 7.81
N ASP A 64 -1.38 -5.67 6.49
CA ASP A 64 -2.48 -5.01 5.78
C ASP A 64 -3.81 -5.74 5.92
N ILE A 65 -3.79 -7.07 5.81
CA ILE A 65 -4.98 -7.92 6.01
C ILE A 65 -5.48 -7.79 7.44
N VAL A 66 -4.58 -7.86 8.44
CA VAL A 66 -4.97 -7.70 9.85
C VAL A 66 -5.50 -6.29 10.10
N LEU A 67 -4.87 -5.26 9.54
CA LEU A 67 -5.32 -3.87 9.67
C LEU A 67 -6.72 -3.67 9.08
N ALA A 68 -7.02 -4.30 7.95
CA ALA A 68 -8.35 -4.23 7.34
C ALA A 68 -9.45 -4.75 8.30
N LEU A 69 -9.19 -5.87 8.98
CA LEU A 69 -10.11 -6.45 9.97
C LEU A 69 -10.25 -5.55 11.21
N VAL A 70 -9.15 -4.95 11.67
CA VAL A 70 -9.17 -4.00 12.79
C VAL A 70 -9.99 -2.76 12.41
N PHE A 71 -9.73 -2.15 11.25
CA PHE A 71 -10.50 -0.99 10.79
C PHE A 71 -11.98 -1.30 10.58
N PHE A 72 -12.32 -2.47 10.05
CA PHE A 72 -13.72 -2.89 9.97
C PHE A 72 -14.39 -2.90 11.35
N THR A 73 -13.72 -3.46 12.35
CA THR A 73 -14.23 -3.54 13.72
C THR A 73 -14.38 -2.14 14.35
N LEU A 74 -13.41 -1.25 14.12
CA LEU A 74 -13.41 0.12 14.64
C LEU A 74 -14.49 0.99 13.98
N LEU A 75 -14.68 0.86 12.66
CA LEU A 75 -15.47 1.82 11.87
C LEU A 75 -16.89 1.32 11.55
N ARG A 76 -17.20 0.03 11.77
CA ARG A 76 -18.58 -0.47 11.61
C ARG A 76 -19.63 0.31 12.41
N PRO A 77 -19.37 0.85 13.63
CA PRO A 77 -20.38 1.63 14.36
C PRO A 77 -20.64 3.01 13.73
N VAL A 78 -19.72 3.53 12.92
CA VAL A 78 -19.87 4.80 12.19
C VAL A 78 -20.75 4.59 10.96
N SER A 79 -20.42 3.59 10.15
CA SER A 79 -21.25 3.16 9.01
C SER A 79 -20.82 1.76 8.57
N GLU A 80 -21.64 0.76 8.82
CA GLU A 80 -21.32 -0.62 8.49
C GLU A 80 -21.16 -0.84 6.98
N GLY A 81 -21.97 -0.18 6.16
CA GLY A 81 -21.87 -0.28 4.70
C GLY A 81 -20.55 0.25 4.17
N LEU A 82 -20.12 1.43 4.62
CA LEU A 82 -18.82 2.00 4.24
C LEU A 82 -17.65 1.21 4.83
N ALA A 83 -17.75 0.73 6.07
CA ALA A 83 -16.72 -0.09 6.69
C ALA A 83 -16.54 -1.42 5.94
N ARG A 84 -17.64 -2.07 5.50
CA ARG A 84 -17.59 -3.25 4.65
C ARG A 84 -16.96 -2.95 3.28
N ALA A 85 -17.34 -1.83 2.66
CA ALA A 85 -16.73 -1.42 1.39
C ALA A 85 -15.22 -1.21 1.54
N ALA A 86 -14.79 -0.50 2.60
CA ALA A 86 -13.37 -0.33 2.91
C ALA A 86 -12.65 -1.68 3.06
N LEU A 87 -13.23 -2.60 3.86
CA LEU A 87 -12.69 -3.95 4.03
C LEU A 87 -12.53 -4.69 2.69
N VAL A 88 -13.57 -4.70 1.85
CA VAL A 88 -13.55 -5.39 0.54
C VAL A 88 -12.49 -4.82 -0.38
N PHE A 89 -12.41 -3.49 -0.53
CA PHE A 89 -11.40 -2.87 -1.39
C PHE A 89 -9.98 -3.10 -0.88
N ARG A 90 -9.76 -3.06 0.45
CA ARG A 90 -8.44 -3.31 1.04
C ARG A 90 -8.00 -4.76 0.86
N LEU A 91 -8.89 -5.73 1.11
CA LEU A 91 -8.57 -7.15 0.86
C LEU A 91 -8.39 -7.46 -0.63
N GLY A 92 -9.16 -6.80 -1.50
CA GLY A 92 -8.99 -6.88 -2.95
C GLY A 92 -7.63 -6.36 -3.39
N GLN A 93 -7.18 -5.22 -2.84
CA GLN A 93 -5.80 -4.72 -3.01
C GLN A 93 -4.80 -5.80 -2.62
N ALA A 94 -4.98 -6.38 -1.43
CA ALA A 94 -4.01 -7.29 -0.83
C ALA A 94 -3.86 -8.54 -1.70
N ALA A 95 -4.98 -9.08 -2.20
CA ALA A 95 -4.97 -10.20 -3.12
C ALA A 95 -4.21 -9.90 -4.43
N LEU A 96 -4.38 -8.71 -5.01
CA LEU A 96 -3.70 -8.32 -6.24
C LEU A 96 -2.20 -8.11 -6.04
N ILE A 97 -1.80 -7.41 -4.96
CA ILE A 97 -0.39 -7.24 -4.59
C ILE A 97 0.23 -8.61 -4.27
N GLY A 98 -0.46 -9.46 -3.51
CA GLY A 98 0.00 -10.82 -3.23
C GLY A 98 0.18 -11.67 -4.50
N THR A 99 -0.71 -11.50 -5.48
CA THR A 99 -0.59 -12.17 -6.79
C THR A 99 0.61 -11.62 -7.57
N SER A 100 0.83 -10.30 -7.54
CA SER A 100 1.98 -9.69 -8.22
C SER A 100 3.31 -10.11 -7.59
N LEU A 101 3.36 -10.42 -6.29
CA LEU A 101 4.56 -10.98 -5.64
C LEU A 101 4.95 -12.35 -6.21
N VAL A 102 4.00 -13.13 -6.70
CA VAL A 102 4.31 -14.40 -7.39
C VAL A 102 5.17 -14.13 -8.62
N ALA A 103 4.87 -13.07 -9.40
CA ALA A 103 5.70 -12.68 -10.52
C ALA A 103 7.11 -12.23 -10.08
N LEU A 104 7.21 -11.41 -9.02
CA LEU A 104 8.51 -10.99 -8.49
C LEU A 104 9.34 -12.17 -7.96
N SER A 105 8.68 -13.20 -7.42
CA SER A 105 9.36 -14.39 -6.87
C SER A 105 10.12 -15.21 -7.92
N ALA A 106 9.78 -15.07 -9.20
CA ALA A 106 10.49 -15.73 -10.29
C ALA A 106 11.82 -15.05 -10.63
N VAL A 107 12.01 -13.78 -10.24
CA VAL A 107 13.18 -12.96 -10.63
C VAL A 107 14.50 -13.61 -10.22
N PRO A 108 14.72 -14.06 -8.97
CA PRO A 108 16.00 -14.63 -8.59
C PRO A 108 16.38 -15.88 -9.40
N GLN A 109 15.41 -16.78 -9.62
CA GLN A 109 15.64 -18.00 -10.40
C GLN A 109 15.95 -17.68 -11.87
N LEU A 110 15.22 -16.75 -12.48
CA LEU A 110 15.45 -16.34 -13.87
C LEU A 110 16.83 -15.74 -14.09
N VAL A 111 17.34 -14.99 -13.11
CA VAL A 111 18.70 -14.44 -13.16
C VAL A 111 19.74 -15.56 -13.04
N GLU A 112 19.54 -16.50 -12.12
CA GLU A 112 20.42 -17.66 -11.94
C GLU A 112 20.43 -18.58 -13.17
N ASP A 113 19.31 -18.69 -13.88
CA ASP A 113 19.17 -19.40 -15.17
C ASP A 113 19.85 -18.66 -16.36
N GLY A 114 20.47 -17.50 -16.13
CA GLY A 114 21.08 -16.69 -17.19
C GLY A 114 20.06 -15.99 -18.10
N ARG A 115 18.85 -15.71 -17.60
CA ARG A 115 17.77 -15.01 -18.33
C ARG A 115 17.38 -13.66 -17.69
N PRO A 116 18.32 -12.72 -17.53
CA PRO A 116 18.06 -11.47 -16.80
C PRO A 116 17.02 -10.56 -17.49
N ASP A 117 16.90 -10.57 -18.82
CA ASP A 117 15.86 -9.80 -19.53
C ASP A 117 14.45 -10.31 -19.20
N LEU A 118 14.29 -11.63 -19.10
CA LEU A 118 13.03 -12.24 -18.69
C LEU A 118 12.75 -11.91 -17.21
N ALA A 119 13.78 -11.88 -16.36
CA ALA A 119 13.66 -11.45 -14.98
C ALA A 119 13.14 -10.00 -14.87
N LEU A 120 13.66 -9.06 -15.67
CA LEU A 120 13.16 -7.68 -15.72
C LEU A 120 11.70 -7.60 -16.22
N THR A 121 11.33 -8.47 -17.15
CA THR A 121 9.93 -8.57 -17.62
C THR A 121 9.00 -9.00 -16.49
N PHE A 122 9.39 -9.99 -15.68
CA PHE A 122 8.63 -10.42 -14.50
C PHE A 122 8.58 -9.35 -13.40
N ALA A 123 9.68 -8.61 -13.19
CA ALA A 123 9.69 -7.46 -12.28
C ALA A 123 8.73 -6.35 -12.75
N THR A 124 8.66 -6.09 -14.05
CA THR A 124 7.70 -5.14 -14.64
C THR A 124 6.27 -5.63 -14.49
N LEU A 125 6.02 -6.93 -14.67
CA LEU A 125 4.70 -7.54 -14.44
C LEU A 125 4.28 -7.40 -12.97
N HIS A 126 5.22 -7.61 -12.04
CA HIS A 126 4.99 -7.34 -10.62
C HIS A 126 4.58 -5.88 -10.37
N ALA A 127 5.34 -4.91 -10.90
CA ALA A 127 5.04 -3.49 -10.73
C ALA A 127 3.64 -3.14 -11.26
N ASN A 128 3.27 -3.64 -12.45
CA ASN A 128 1.93 -3.45 -13.01
C ASN A 128 0.84 -4.05 -12.12
N GLY A 129 1.02 -5.29 -11.63
CA GLY A 129 0.08 -5.92 -10.71
C GLY A 129 -0.05 -5.17 -9.38
N TYR A 130 1.06 -4.62 -8.87
CA TYR A 130 1.09 -3.80 -7.67
C TYR A 130 0.27 -2.51 -7.86
N ASP A 131 0.47 -1.80 -8.98
CA ASP A 131 -0.26 -0.56 -9.29
C ASP A 131 -1.76 -0.79 -9.54
N ILE A 132 -2.15 -1.94 -10.10
CA ILE A 132 -3.57 -2.32 -10.18
C ILE A 132 -4.14 -2.51 -8.76
N GLY A 133 -3.37 -3.12 -7.85
CA GLY A 133 -3.72 -3.17 -6.43
C GLY A 133 -3.91 -1.79 -5.81
N LEU A 134 -3.03 -0.84 -6.13
CA LEU A 134 -3.12 0.55 -5.66
C LEU A 134 -4.35 1.30 -6.18
N ILE A 135 -4.91 0.94 -7.34
CA ILE A 135 -6.20 1.52 -7.77
C ILE A 135 -7.32 1.14 -6.77
N LEU A 136 -7.37 -0.12 -6.33
CA LEU A 136 -8.31 -0.58 -5.32
C LEU A 136 -8.02 0.08 -3.96
N PHE A 137 -6.74 0.27 -3.63
CA PHE A 137 -6.34 1.05 -2.48
C PHE A 137 -6.88 2.47 -2.53
N GLY A 138 -6.83 3.12 -3.69
CA GLY A 138 -7.29 4.49 -3.84
C GLY A 138 -8.78 4.62 -3.54
N VAL A 139 -9.58 3.64 -4.00
CA VAL A 139 -11.00 3.55 -3.63
C VAL A 139 -11.16 3.31 -2.13
N ASN A 140 -10.39 2.40 -1.54
CA ASN A 140 -10.37 2.21 -0.08
C ASN A 140 -10.06 3.51 0.67
N ALA A 141 -9.04 4.27 0.25
CA ALA A 141 -8.62 5.52 0.88
C ALA A 141 -9.73 6.58 0.84
N MET A 142 -10.46 6.71 -0.28
CA MET A 142 -11.62 7.61 -0.38
C MET A 142 -12.78 7.18 0.54
N VAL A 143 -13.04 5.87 0.66
CA VAL A 143 -14.05 5.35 1.58
C VAL A 143 -13.63 5.60 3.05
N MET A 144 -12.35 5.36 3.37
CA MET A 144 -11.77 5.65 4.68
C MET A 144 -11.84 7.13 5.01
N ALA A 145 -11.54 8.02 4.06
CA ALA A 145 -11.71 9.46 4.22
C ALA A 145 -13.15 9.83 4.62
N LYS A 146 -14.15 9.21 3.97
CA LYS A 146 -15.56 9.43 4.31
C LYS A 146 -15.90 8.91 5.71
N LEU A 147 -15.44 7.71 6.09
CA LEU A 147 -15.62 7.16 7.44
C LEU A 147 -15.00 8.03 8.52
N VAL A 148 -13.76 8.48 8.31
CA VAL A 148 -13.04 9.36 9.24
C VAL A 148 -13.74 10.71 9.36
N CYS A 149 -14.22 11.28 8.26
CA CYS A 149 -15.03 12.51 8.28
C CYS A 149 -16.33 12.32 9.08
N LEU A 150 -17.05 11.22 8.86
CA LEU A 150 -18.30 10.91 9.57
C LEU A 150 -18.11 10.63 11.06
N SER A 151 -16.93 10.13 11.46
CA SER A 151 -16.61 9.89 12.87
C SER A 151 -16.50 11.18 13.71
N ARG A 152 -16.23 12.33 13.08
CA ARG A 152 -16.08 13.66 13.70
C ARG A 152 -15.02 13.75 14.82
N VAL A 153 -14.10 12.78 14.89
CA VAL A 153 -13.03 12.74 15.93
C VAL A 153 -11.66 13.17 15.43
N ALA A 154 -11.42 13.06 14.12
CA ALA A 154 -10.15 13.42 13.50
C ALA A 154 -10.17 14.87 12.99
N PRO A 155 -9.03 15.58 13.01
CA PRO A 155 -8.92 16.88 12.35
C PRO A 155 -9.15 16.74 10.84
N MET A 156 -9.88 17.69 10.24
CA MET A 156 -10.33 17.63 8.84
C MET A 156 -9.22 17.49 7.79
N VAL A 157 -7.98 17.85 8.15
CA VAL A 157 -6.80 17.64 7.29
C VAL A 157 -6.57 16.16 6.96
N LEU A 158 -6.86 15.24 7.89
CA LEU A 158 -6.65 13.81 7.69
C LEU A 158 -7.61 13.20 6.65
N PRO A 159 -8.95 13.33 6.78
CA PRO A 159 -9.85 12.82 5.75
C PRO A 159 -9.67 13.54 4.41
N ALA A 160 -9.31 14.83 4.39
CA ALA A 160 -9.01 15.53 3.14
C ALA A 160 -7.75 14.95 2.45
N GLY A 161 -6.68 14.70 3.21
CA GLY A 161 -5.47 14.06 2.71
C GLY A 161 -5.75 12.63 2.20
N LEU A 162 -6.55 11.84 2.93
CA LEU A 162 -6.91 10.47 2.51
C LEU A 162 -7.74 10.47 1.22
N MET A 163 -8.62 11.45 1.04
CA MET A 163 -9.37 11.62 -0.20
C MET A 163 -8.42 11.91 -1.37
N LEU A 164 -7.48 12.84 -1.18
CA LEU A 164 -6.49 13.19 -2.20
C LEU A 164 -5.55 12.02 -2.51
N THR A 165 -5.11 11.28 -1.48
CA THR A 165 -4.34 10.04 -1.60
C THR A 165 -5.05 9.04 -2.51
N GLY A 166 -6.36 8.87 -2.33
CA GLY A 166 -7.15 7.97 -3.16
C GLY A 166 -7.18 8.37 -4.64
N LEU A 167 -7.34 9.67 -4.91
CA LEU A 167 -7.30 10.20 -6.29
C LEU A 167 -5.92 9.99 -6.93
N ILE A 168 -4.84 10.19 -6.18
CA ILE A 168 -3.47 10.05 -6.69
C ILE A 168 -3.18 8.60 -7.05
N TYR A 169 -3.52 7.63 -6.18
CA TYR A 169 -3.29 6.21 -6.49
C TYR A 169 -4.10 5.73 -7.70
N ILE A 170 -5.36 6.18 -7.83
CA ILE A 170 -6.18 5.84 -9.01
C ILE A 170 -5.57 6.44 -10.27
N ALA A 171 -5.21 7.73 -10.26
CA ALA A 171 -4.60 8.39 -11.41
C ALA A 171 -3.23 7.78 -11.78
N GLY A 172 -2.42 7.44 -10.77
CA GLY A 172 -1.13 6.77 -10.94
C GLY A 172 -1.27 5.39 -11.59
N GLY A 173 -2.19 4.56 -11.10
CA GLY A 173 -2.47 3.26 -11.70
C GLY A 173 -3.04 3.37 -13.12
N ILE A 174 -3.98 4.28 -13.37
CA ILE A 174 -4.55 4.49 -14.72
C ILE A 174 -3.47 4.97 -15.70
N THR A 175 -2.65 5.94 -15.32
CA THR A 175 -1.58 6.43 -16.21
C THR A 175 -0.56 5.34 -16.51
N ARG A 176 -0.21 4.49 -15.54
CA ARG A 176 0.68 3.34 -15.80
C ARG A 176 0.13 2.37 -16.85
N LEU A 177 -1.18 2.12 -16.84
CA LEU A 177 -1.83 1.17 -17.74
C LEU A 177 -2.17 1.75 -19.11
N ALA A 178 -2.64 3.01 -19.14
CA ALA A 178 -3.23 3.61 -20.35
C ALA A 178 -2.35 4.70 -21.00
N ALA A 179 -1.40 5.29 -20.25
CA ALA A 179 -0.56 6.38 -20.72
C ALA A 179 0.84 6.35 -20.05
N PRO A 180 1.62 5.28 -20.25
CA PRO A 180 2.88 5.06 -19.53
C PRO A 180 3.89 6.21 -19.71
N ASP A 181 3.87 6.89 -20.86
CA ASP A 181 4.72 8.06 -21.13
C ASP A 181 4.44 9.25 -20.19
N LEU A 182 3.22 9.33 -19.64
CA LEU A 182 2.82 10.36 -18.69
C LEU A 182 2.97 9.92 -17.23
N ASN A 183 3.20 8.63 -16.96
CA ASN A 183 3.24 8.10 -15.60
C ASN A 183 4.38 8.70 -14.75
N ALA A 184 5.50 9.08 -15.39
CA ALA A 184 6.59 9.77 -14.71
C ALA A 184 6.16 11.09 -14.05
N LEU A 185 5.16 11.79 -14.60
CA LEU A 185 4.61 13.03 -14.05
C LEU A 185 3.83 12.81 -12.74
N MET A 186 3.41 11.57 -12.47
CA MET A 186 2.70 11.21 -11.23
C MET A 186 3.64 11.04 -10.03
N GLN A 187 4.94 10.79 -10.27
CA GLN A 187 5.89 10.42 -9.21
C GLN A 187 5.94 11.44 -8.04
N PRO A 188 5.98 12.77 -8.28
CA PRO A 188 5.97 13.74 -7.18
C PRO A 188 4.69 13.73 -6.35
N ALA A 189 3.55 13.34 -6.95
CA ALA A 189 2.26 13.33 -6.26
C ALA A 189 2.21 12.25 -5.16
N TYR A 190 2.93 11.13 -5.31
CA TYR A 190 2.98 10.09 -4.29
C TYR A 190 3.58 10.55 -2.96
N LEU A 191 4.35 11.64 -2.93
CA LEU A 191 4.80 12.24 -1.68
C LEU A 191 3.63 12.69 -0.80
N VAL A 192 2.54 13.16 -1.41
CA VAL A 192 1.31 13.54 -0.69
C VAL A 192 0.66 12.32 -0.04
N CYS A 193 0.67 11.17 -0.73
CA CYS A 193 0.18 9.91 -0.17
C CYS A 193 1.00 9.52 1.06
N ILE A 194 2.33 9.48 0.93
CA ILE A 194 3.24 9.11 2.02
C ILE A 194 3.04 10.01 3.25
N VAL A 195 3.01 11.34 3.05
CA VAL A 195 2.81 12.30 4.14
C VAL A 195 1.45 12.12 4.81
N THR A 196 0.40 11.92 4.01
CA THR A 196 -0.96 11.69 4.53
C THR A 196 -1.03 10.42 5.35
N GLU A 197 -0.50 9.31 4.82
CA GLU A 197 -0.57 8.01 5.47
C GLU A 197 0.25 7.98 6.76
N ILE A 198 1.44 8.56 6.76
CA ILE A 198 2.24 8.76 7.98
C ILE A 198 1.47 9.62 8.98
N GLY A 199 0.88 10.74 8.53
CA GLY A 199 0.08 11.62 9.39
C GLY A 199 -1.10 10.89 10.03
N PHE A 200 -1.83 10.10 9.24
CA PHE A 200 -2.95 9.29 9.74
C PHE A 200 -2.49 8.17 10.69
N CYS A 201 -1.39 7.49 10.37
CA CYS A 201 -0.75 6.49 11.22
C CYS A 201 -0.33 7.08 12.58
N LEU A 202 0.38 8.22 12.58
CA LEU A 202 0.80 8.91 13.80
C LEU A 202 -0.40 9.40 14.62
N TRP A 203 -1.45 9.89 13.95
CA TRP A 203 -2.68 10.24 14.65
C TRP A 203 -3.30 9.04 15.36
N LEU A 204 -3.40 7.87 14.71
CA LEU A 204 -3.89 6.63 15.36
C LEU A 204 -3.04 6.23 16.57
N LEU A 205 -1.72 6.39 16.50
CA LEU A 205 -0.80 6.04 17.59
C LEU A 205 -0.89 6.97 18.80
N ILE A 206 -0.98 8.28 18.56
CA ILE A 206 -0.78 9.32 19.58
C ILE A 206 -2.11 9.86 20.11
N ALA A 207 -3.07 10.13 19.21
CA ALA A 207 -4.25 10.95 19.50
C ALA A 207 -5.59 10.29 19.11
N GLY A 208 -5.56 9.12 18.47
CA GLY A 208 -6.71 8.47 17.85
C GLY A 208 -7.83 8.13 18.83
N ARG A 209 -9.07 8.43 18.44
CA ARG A 209 -10.30 8.18 19.22
C ARG A 209 -11.44 7.76 18.29
N LEU A 210 -11.27 6.68 17.55
CA LEU A 210 -12.28 6.14 16.64
C LEU A 210 -13.40 5.37 17.37
#